data_AF-A0A971MTQ3-F1
#
_entry.id   AF-A0A971MTQ3-F1
#
_cell.length_a   1.000
_cell.length_b   1.000
_cell.length_c   1.000
_cell.angle_alpha   90.00
_cell.angle_beta   90.00
_cell.angle_gamma   90.00
#
_symmetry.space_group_name_H-M   'P 1'
#
loop_
_entity.id
_entity.type
_entity.pdbx_description
1 polymer ?
#
loop_
_entity_poly.entity_id
_entity_poly.type
_entity_poly.pdbx_seq_one_letter_code
_entity_poly.pdbx_strand_id
1 'polypeptide(L)'
;MDGAIGDPDAKKYWYITDHLGSVRAVTDVDGKKVWSADYLAFGTQFGKSADTDFEELHSFTGKEYDPDTGLHYYNARWYDSELGRFVSEDPAGDPNNPNLYAYCRNNPVIMLDPTGLL
;
A
#
# COMPACT_ATOMS: atom_id res chain seq x y z
N MET A 1 13.82 20.56 3.15
CA MET A 1 14.88 19.67 2.65
C MET A 1 14.69 18.37 3.40
N ASP A 2 14.36 17.31 2.68
CA ASP A 2 14.15 15.98 3.27
C ASP A 2 15.37 15.58 4.11
N GLY A 3 15.07 14.99 5.27
CA GLY A 3 16.00 14.77 6.36
C GLY A 3 17.30 14.11 5.91
N ALA A 4 18.43 14.66 6.38
CA ALA A 4 19.72 14.04 6.19
C ALA A 4 19.73 12.66 6.88
N ILE A 5 20.24 11.63 6.21
CA ILE A 5 20.45 10.32 6.81
C ILE A 5 21.40 10.51 8.01
N GLY A 6 20.90 10.26 9.22
CA GLY A 6 21.65 10.42 10.47
C GLY A 6 21.38 11.70 11.25
N ASP A 7 20.35 12.48 10.89
CA ASP A 7 19.86 13.57 11.73
C ASP A 7 19.38 13.04 13.09
N PRO A 8 20.02 13.43 14.22
CA PRO A 8 19.61 12.98 15.55
C PRO A 8 18.21 13.48 15.95
N ASP A 9 17.72 14.55 15.32
CA ASP A 9 16.41 15.15 15.59
C ASP A 9 15.30 14.57 14.69
N ALA A 10 15.64 13.66 13.78
CA ALA A 10 14.65 12.99 12.94
C ALA A 10 13.66 12.18 13.78
N LYS A 11 12.36 12.39 13.54
CA LYS A 11 11.30 11.54 14.11
C LYS A 11 11.46 10.12 13.58
N LYS A 12 11.36 9.14 14.47
CA LYS A 12 11.44 7.71 14.14
C LYS A 12 10.10 7.06 14.39
N TYR A 13 9.73 6.15 13.48
CA TYR A 13 8.47 5.43 13.51
C TYR A 13 8.71 3.95 13.25
N TRP A 14 7.91 3.09 13.90
CA TRP A 14 7.95 1.65 13.72
C TRP A 14 6.70 1.17 13.01
N TYR A 15 6.92 0.46 11.90
CA TYR A 15 5.86 -0.05 11.05
C TYR A 15 5.54 -1.49 11.43
N ILE A 16 4.26 -1.76 11.62
CA ILE A 16 3.72 -3.08 11.90
C ILE A 16 2.92 -3.50 10.68
N THR A 17 3.35 -4.57 10.02
CA THR A 17 2.74 -5.06 8.78
C THR A 17 2.10 -6.44 8.96
N ASP A 18 1.17 -6.78 8.08
CA ASP A 18 0.69 -8.15 7.91
C ASP A 18 1.68 -9.01 7.08
N HIS A 19 1.29 -10.26 6.77
CA HIS A 19 2.13 -11.20 6.02
C HIS A 19 2.36 -10.82 4.55
N LEU A 20 1.56 -9.89 4.01
CA LEU A 20 1.73 -9.34 2.65
C LEU A 20 2.50 -8.02 2.65
N GLY A 21 2.85 -7.51 3.83
CA GLY A 21 3.53 -6.22 3.99
C GLY A 21 2.57 -5.03 4.08
N SER A 22 1.26 -5.23 4.18
CA SER A 22 0.33 -4.12 4.36
C SER A 22 0.51 -3.48 5.74
N VAL A 23 0.64 -2.16 5.79
CA VAL A 23 0.84 -1.43 7.07
C VAL A 23 -0.46 -1.47 7.87
N ARG A 24 -0.44 -2.11 9.04
CA ARG A 24 -1.59 -2.23 9.96
C ARG A 24 -1.57 -1.18 11.05
N ALA A 25 -0.37 -0.82 11.50
CA ALA A 25 -0.18 0.21 12.50
C ALA A 25 1.21 0.83 12.37
N VAL A 26 1.32 2.08 12.81
CA VAL A 26 2.58 2.78 12.99
C VAL A 26 2.63 3.31 14.42
N THR A 27 3.76 3.13 15.08
CA THR A 27 4.01 3.68 16.41
C THR A 27 5.17 4.67 16.39
N ASP A 28 5.16 5.63 17.32
CA ASP A 28 6.35 6.41 17.63
C ASP A 28 7.37 5.58 18.45
N VAL A 29 8.47 6.23 18.84
CA VAL A 29 9.56 5.62 19.63
C VAL A 29 9.13 5.18 21.04
N ASP A 30 8.08 5.78 21.59
CA ASP A 30 7.53 5.45 22.91
C ASP A 30 6.46 4.34 22.82
N GLY A 31 6.18 3.84 21.61
CA GLY A 31 5.20 2.80 21.35
C GLY A 31 3.76 3.32 21.29
N LYS A 32 3.55 4.64 21.29
CA LYS A 32 2.22 5.21 21.07
C LYS A 32 1.85 4.99 19.60
N LYS A 33 0.67 4.43 19.36
CA LYS A 33 0.13 4.25 18.01
C LYS A 33 -0.26 5.62 17.43
N VAL A 34 0.41 6.03 16.36
CA VAL A 34 0.16 7.30 15.65
C VAL A 34 -0.69 7.11 14.40
N TRP A 35 -0.80 5.86 13.92
CA TRP A 35 -1.64 5.50 12.78
C TRP A 35 -2.04 4.03 12.84
N SER A 36 -3.23 3.68 12.32
CA SER A 36 -3.63 2.30 12.04
C SER A 36 -4.75 2.21 11.02
N ALA A 37 -4.81 1.09 10.31
CA ALA A 37 -5.95 0.73 9.50
C ALA A 37 -6.01 -0.79 9.24
N ASP A 38 -7.20 -1.23 8.86
CA ASP A 38 -7.44 -2.57 8.34
C ASP A 38 -7.77 -2.53 6.84
N TYR A 39 -7.72 -3.69 6.20
CA TYR A 39 -7.89 -3.85 4.76
C TYR A 39 -8.81 -5.03 4.48
N LEU A 40 -9.73 -4.85 3.54
CA LEU A 40 -10.42 -5.97 2.89
C LEU A 40 -9.45 -6.74 1.99
N ALA A 41 -9.87 -7.90 1.48
CA ALA A 41 -9.01 -8.80 0.72
C ALA A 41 -8.31 -8.11 -0.47
N PHE A 42 -8.97 -7.16 -1.13
CA PHE A 42 -8.43 -6.41 -2.26
C PHE A 42 -7.82 -5.06 -1.88
N GLY A 43 -7.62 -4.78 -0.59
CA GLY A 43 -6.90 -3.61 -0.13
C GLY A 43 -7.76 -2.40 0.23
N THR A 44 -9.09 -2.45 0.07
CA THR A 44 -9.97 -1.37 0.53
C THR A 44 -9.74 -1.12 2.02
N GLN A 45 -9.34 0.10 2.36
CA GLN A 45 -8.99 0.49 3.71
C GLN A 45 -10.25 0.76 4.55
N PHE A 46 -10.26 0.29 5.80
CA PHE A 46 -11.32 0.63 6.77
C PHE A 46 -10.75 0.74 8.19
N GLY A 47 -11.53 1.34 9.10
CA GLY A 47 -11.10 1.51 10.49
C GLY A 47 -9.88 2.42 10.67
N LYS A 48 -9.59 3.30 9.69
CA LYS A 48 -8.43 4.21 9.73
C LYS A 48 -8.50 5.13 10.95
N SER A 49 -7.38 5.24 11.65
CA SER A 49 -7.14 6.20 12.73
C SER A 49 -5.74 6.78 12.55
N ALA A 50 -5.60 8.10 12.67
CA ALA A 50 -4.33 8.81 12.49
C ALA A 50 -4.26 10.02 13.43
N ASP A 51 -3.08 10.28 13.98
CA ASP A 51 -2.75 11.55 14.64
C ASP A 51 -2.70 12.67 13.59
N THR A 52 -3.01 13.92 13.98
CA THR A 52 -3.04 15.07 13.05
C THR A 52 -1.71 15.38 12.39
N ASP A 53 -0.60 14.97 13.02
CA ASP A 53 0.76 15.33 12.63
C ASP A 53 1.49 14.15 11.95
N PHE A 54 0.74 13.11 11.58
CA PHE A 54 1.28 11.92 10.92
C PHE A 54 0.42 11.49 9.74
N GLU A 55 1.05 11.34 8.58
CA GLU A 55 0.43 10.82 7.37
C GLU A 55 1.17 9.57 6.91
N GLU A 56 0.41 8.50 6.66
CA GLU A 56 0.95 7.26 6.10
C GLU A 56 0.62 7.18 4.61
N LEU A 57 1.65 7.13 3.78
CA LEU A 57 1.52 6.96 2.34
C LEU A 57 1.67 5.49 1.93
N HIS A 58 2.36 4.65 2.69
CA HIS A 58 2.51 3.22 2.41
C HIS A 58 1.41 2.43 3.10
N SER A 59 0.55 1.80 2.31
CA SER A 59 -0.70 1.21 2.79
C SER A 59 -0.76 -0.28 2.45
N PHE A 60 -1.77 -0.71 1.69
CA PHE A 60 -1.95 -2.09 1.25
C PHE A 60 -0.71 -2.65 0.54
N THR A 61 -0.20 -3.80 1.00
CA THR A 61 1.03 -4.46 0.52
C THR A 61 2.30 -3.59 0.50
N GLY A 62 2.31 -2.52 1.29
CA GLY A 62 3.42 -1.57 1.35
C GLY A 62 3.52 -0.65 0.12
N LYS A 63 2.46 -0.58 -0.70
CA LYS A 63 2.40 0.33 -1.85
C LYS A 63 1.93 1.71 -1.44
N GLU A 64 2.48 2.71 -2.12
CA GLU A 64 2.09 4.10 -1.95
C GLU A 64 0.61 4.25 -2.33
N TYR A 65 -0.15 4.90 -1.46
CA TYR A 65 -1.56 5.22 -1.61
C TYR A 65 -1.68 6.72 -1.76
N ASP A 66 -2.29 7.14 -2.86
CA ASP A 66 -2.62 8.53 -3.11
C ASP A 66 -4.06 8.80 -2.64
N PRO A 67 -4.26 9.57 -1.55
CA PRO A 67 -5.58 9.87 -1.02
C PRO A 67 -6.42 10.76 -1.94
N ASP A 68 -5.81 11.53 -2.84
CA ASP A 68 -6.54 12.41 -3.75
C ASP A 68 -7.21 11.62 -4.89
N THR A 69 -6.61 10.50 -5.30
CA THR A 69 -7.13 9.63 -6.35
C THR A 69 -7.78 8.35 -5.82
N GLY A 70 -7.45 7.93 -4.60
CA GLY A 70 -7.88 6.66 -4.03
C GLY A 70 -7.13 5.44 -4.61
N LEU A 71 -6.01 5.67 -5.32
CA LEU A 71 -5.27 4.64 -6.04
C LEU A 71 -3.96 4.30 -5.35
N HIS A 72 -3.53 3.06 -5.51
CA HIS A 72 -2.19 2.62 -5.12
C HIS A 72 -1.24 2.60 -6.30
N TYR A 73 -0.02 3.09 -6.11
CA TYR A 73 1.02 3.01 -7.13
C TYR A 73 1.84 1.72 -7.01
N TYR A 74 1.73 0.87 -8.02
CA TYR A 74 2.41 -0.43 -8.10
C TYR A 74 3.61 -0.39 -9.04
N ASN A 75 4.27 0.76 -9.21
CA ASN A 75 5.36 0.99 -10.16
C ASN A 75 4.91 1.01 -11.64
N ALA A 76 4.47 -0.12 -12.19
CA ALA A 76 4.06 -0.17 -13.59
C ALA A 76 2.63 0.35 -13.83
N ARG A 77 1.77 0.22 -12.82
CA ARG A 77 0.33 0.51 -12.93
C ARG A 77 -0.22 1.15 -11.66
N TRP A 78 -1.33 1.86 -11.82
CA TRP A 78 -2.17 2.31 -10.72
C TRP A 78 -3.25 1.27 -10.43
N TYR A 79 -3.45 0.97 -9.15
CA TYR A 79 -4.38 -0.05 -8.67
C TYR A 79 -5.52 0.59 -7.88
N ASP A 80 -6.75 0.25 -8.26
CA ASP A 80 -7.96 0.65 -7.56
C ASP A 80 -8.37 -0.46 -6.59
N SER A 81 -8.27 -0.17 -5.29
CA SER A 81 -8.57 -1.14 -4.24
C SER A 81 -10.06 -1.32 -3.98
N GLU A 82 -10.91 -0.38 -4.37
CA GLU A 82 -12.37 -0.50 -4.29
C GLU A 82 -12.91 -1.40 -5.40
N LEU A 83 -12.35 -1.27 -6.61
CA LEU A 83 -12.68 -2.14 -7.74
C LEU A 83 -11.94 -3.48 -7.74
N GLY A 84 -10.82 -3.58 -7.02
CA GLY A 84 -9.99 -4.77 -6.96
C GLY A 84 -9.22 -5.07 -8.25
N ARG A 85 -8.78 -4.04 -8.99
CA ARG A 85 -8.10 -4.18 -10.28
C ARG A 85 -7.20 -3.00 -10.63
N PHE A 86 -6.30 -3.20 -11.59
CA PHE A 86 -5.55 -2.10 -12.18
C PHE A 86 -6.44 -1.22 -13.07
N VAL A 87 -6.11 0.07 -13.15
CA VAL A 87 -6.84 1.05 -13.98
C VAL A 87 -6.33 1.10 -15.43
N SER A 88 -5.24 0.39 -15.73
CA SER A 88 -4.65 0.26 -17.07
C SER A 88 -4.28 -1.19 -17.36
N GLU A 89 -4.19 -1.52 -18.64
CA GLU A 89 -3.72 -2.83 -19.11
C GLU A 89 -2.29 -3.12 -18.65
N ASP A 90 -2.00 -4.39 -18.39
CA ASP A 90 -0.66 -4.88 -18.13
C ASP A 90 0.26 -4.62 -19.34
N PRO A 91 1.31 -3.79 -19.20
CA PRO A 91 2.22 -3.49 -20.29
C PRO A 91 3.08 -4.68 -20.72
N ALA A 92 3.18 -5.75 -19.91
CA ALA A 92 3.81 -7.00 -20.33
C ALA A 92 3.01 -7.72 -21.41
N GLY A 93 1.68 -7.50 -21.47
CA GLY A 93 0.82 -7.98 -22.54
C GLY A 93 0.87 -9.49 -22.78
N ASP A 94 0.91 -10.30 -21.71
CA ASP A 94 1.00 -11.76 -21.83
C ASP A 94 -0.15 -12.30 -22.71
N PRO A 95 0.14 -12.91 -23.88
CA PRO A 95 -0.88 -13.41 -24.79
C PRO A 95 -1.69 -14.57 -24.19
N ASN A 96 -1.21 -15.20 -23.11
CA ASN A 96 -1.91 -16.24 -22.38
C ASN A 96 -2.74 -15.71 -21.21
N ASN A 97 -2.65 -14.42 -20.89
CA ASN A 97 -3.47 -13.78 -19.88
C ASN A 97 -4.68 -13.11 -20.52
N PRO A 98 -5.90 -13.67 -20.40
CA PRO A 98 -7.10 -13.07 -20.99
C PRO A 98 -7.58 -11.82 -20.24
N ASN A 99 -7.01 -11.47 -19.08
CA ASN A 99 -7.40 -10.30 -18.29
C ASN A 99 -6.18 -9.48 -17.85
N LEU A 100 -5.86 -8.45 -18.63
CA LEU A 100 -4.75 -7.54 -18.40
C LEU A 100 -4.98 -6.53 -17.28
N TYR A 101 -6.12 -6.57 -16.58
CA TYR A 101 -6.47 -5.68 -15.48
C TYR A 101 -6.48 -6.39 -14.12
N ALA A 102 -6.39 -7.72 -14.10
CA ALA A 102 -6.49 -8.50 -12.87
C ALA A 102 -5.35 -8.16 -11.90
N TYR A 103 -5.66 -8.06 -10.61
CA TYR A 103 -4.66 -8.02 -9.56
C TYR A 103 -4.47 -9.42 -8.96
N CYS A 104 -3.22 -9.87 -8.85
CA CYS A 104 -2.85 -11.10 -8.15
C CYS A 104 -3.66 -12.34 -8.55
N ARG A 105 -4.04 -12.46 -9.84
CA ARG A 105 -4.90 -13.54 -10.36
C ARG A 105 -6.19 -13.75 -9.55
N ASN A 106 -6.76 -12.68 -8.99
CA ASN A 106 -7.91 -12.68 -8.08
C ASN A 106 -7.70 -13.45 -6.76
N ASN A 107 -6.46 -13.65 -6.33
CA ASN A 107 -6.14 -14.26 -5.04
C ASN A 107 -5.19 -13.39 -4.18
N PRO A 108 -5.61 -12.16 -3.83
CA PRO A 108 -4.77 -11.18 -3.15
C PRO A 108 -4.45 -11.52 -1.69
N VAL A 109 -5.06 -12.58 -1.11
CA VAL A 109 -4.79 -13.00 0.27
C VAL A 109 -3.46 -13.75 0.39
N ILE A 110 -3.01 -14.40 -0.68
CA ILE A 110 -1.77 -15.18 -0.69
C ILE A 110 -0.78 -14.74 -1.78
N MET A 111 -1.25 -14.02 -2.80
CA MET A 111 -0.41 -13.51 -3.88
C MET A 111 -0.15 -12.02 -3.71
N LEU A 112 1.07 -11.61 -4.09
CA LEU A 112 1.53 -10.24 -4.11
C LEU A 112 2.04 -9.93 -5.52
N ASP A 113 1.77 -8.70 -6.00
CA ASP A 113 2.42 -8.15 -7.20
C ASP A 113 3.38 -7.02 -6.80
N PRO A 114 4.70 -7.29 -6.67
CA PRO A 114 5.66 -6.26 -6.30
C PRO A 114 5.88 -5.21 -7.40
N THR A 115 5.52 -5.50 -8.64
CA THR A 115 5.94 -4.72 -9.83
C THR A 115 4.79 -4.09 -10.60
N GLY A 116 3.56 -4.52 -10.32
CA GLY A 116 2.41 -4.18 -11.15
C GLY A 116 2.43 -4.90 -12.50
N LEU A 117 2.98 -6.11 -12.62
CA LEU A 117 3.14 -6.86 -13.89
C LEU A 117 2.69 -8.33 -13.79
N LEU A 118 1.95 -8.68 -12.73
CA LEU A 118 1.49 -10.05 -12.46
C LEU A 118 0.05 -10.31 -12.94
#